data_AF-A0A0M1IZB6-F1
#
_entry.id   AF-A0A0M1IZB6-F1
#
_cell.length_a   1.000
_cell.length_b   1.000
_cell.length_c   1.000
_cell.angle_alpha   90.00
_cell.angle_beta   90.00
_cell.angle_gamma   90.00
#
_symmetry.space_group_name_H-M   'P 1'
#
loop_
_entity.id
_entity.type
_entity.pdbx_description
1 polymer ?
#
loop_
_entity_poly.entity_id
_entity_poly.type
_entity_poly.pdbx_seq_one_letter_code
_entity_poly.pdbx_strand_id
1 'polypeptide(L)'
;MKSIGMRNIKTALAVTISILISEFFKLDSPFYAAIAAVISMQNSVTGSYKAGKNRMLGTITGALIGLTFSSISPNNPFLCGLGIIIIIYICNLLKWDKSISIACIVFTGIMINLTNKTPLYYSIHRTLDTFIGIIVSVLINMFIKPPVYEKQIVIGCKTIVKHFSKIPTEKIYFHHKVDIKKLKNQINNLENNFNAYKKEILKTKNLDENYISILIKLFNQTYTHLSFIDAINNKCELNNKNYERFKNLYHLPEEPHQYDENNLNVVYNYHVSKIIYNLESLKKEYKENKLKLNK
;
A
#
# COMPACT_ATOMS: atom_id res chain seq x y z
N MET A 1 8.02 -10.54 21.87
CA MET A 1 7.28 -11.36 20.89
C MET A 1 6.55 -10.45 19.91
N LYS A 2 6.66 -10.69 18.58
CA LYS A 2 5.84 -9.95 17.59
C LYS A 2 4.38 -10.37 17.77
N SER A 3 3.47 -9.42 17.92
CA SER A 3 2.04 -9.70 18.05
C SER A 3 1.46 -10.21 16.72
N ILE A 4 0.44 -11.05 16.80
CA ILE A 4 -0.28 -11.56 15.62
C ILE A 4 -1.02 -10.39 14.97
N GLY A 5 -0.68 -10.09 13.72
CA GLY A 5 -1.31 -9.01 12.97
C GLY A 5 -2.77 -9.31 12.64
N MET A 6 -3.62 -8.28 12.59
CA MET A 6 -5.05 -8.42 12.32
C MET A 6 -5.35 -9.15 11.01
N ARG A 7 -4.52 -8.95 9.97
CA ARG A 7 -4.65 -9.68 8.71
C ARG A 7 -4.61 -11.19 8.92
N ASN A 8 -3.71 -11.69 9.76
CA ASN A 8 -3.55 -13.12 10.01
C ASN A 8 -4.79 -13.70 10.71
N ILE A 9 -5.38 -12.94 11.65
CA ILE A 9 -6.63 -13.32 12.30
C ILE A 9 -7.77 -13.38 11.27
N LYS A 10 -7.89 -12.39 10.39
CA LYS A 10 -8.87 -12.41 9.30
C LYS A 10 -8.67 -13.58 8.34
N THR A 11 -7.41 -13.89 7.99
CA THR A 11 -7.10 -15.04 7.14
C THR A 11 -7.55 -16.35 7.80
N ALA A 12 -7.22 -16.57 9.06
CA ALA A 12 -7.61 -17.77 9.79
C ALA A 12 -9.14 -17.90 9.88
N LEU A 13 -9.84 -16.79 10.15
CA LEU A 13 -11.30 -16.74 10.17
C LEU A 13 -11.89 -17.05 8.78
N ALA A 14 -11.30 -16.49 7.72
CA ALA A 14 -11.75 -16.74 6.35
C ALA A 14 -11.59 -18.19 5.94
N VAL A 15 -10.44 -18.80 6.26
CA VAL A 15 -10.22 -20.23 6.03
C VAL A 15 -11.26 -21.07 6.77
N THR A 16 -11.46 -20.80 8.06
CA THR A 16 -12.42 -21.55 8.89
C THR A 16 -13.83 -21.48 8.31
N ILE A 17 -14.31 -20.28 7.99
CA ILE A 17 -15.65 -20.08 7.43
C ILE A 17 -15.77 -20.70 6.04
N SER A 18 -14.75 -20.58 5.19
CA SER A 18 -14.75 -21.19 3.86
C SER A 18 -14.83 -22.71 3.90
N ILE A 19 -14.14 -23.36 4.84
CA ILE A 19 -14.21 -24.81 5.02
C ILE A 19 -15.60 -25.22 5.49
N LEU A 20 -16.14 -24.56 6.52
CA LEU A 20 -17.48 -24.85 7.04
C LEU A 20 -18.56 -24.70 5.97
N ILE A 21 -18.47 -23.66 5.13
CA ILE A 21 -19.40 -23.47 4.02
C ILE A 21 -19.22 -24.58 2.97
N SER A 22 -17.98 -24.94 2.63
CA SER A 22 -17.70 -26.01 1.66
C SER A 22 -18.25 -27.37 2.14
N GLU A 23 -18.08 -27.71 3.41
CA GLU A 23 -18.65 -28.92 4.03
C GLU A 23 -20.17 -28.89 4.09
N PHE A 24 -20.77 -27.74 4.44
CA PHE A 24 -22.22 -27.58 4.50
C PHE A 24 -22.89 -27.79 3.13
N PHE A 25 -22.28 -27.27 2.06
CA PHE A 25 -22.73 -27.49 0.68
C PHE A 25 -22.27 -28.83 0.08
N LYS A 26 -21.58 -29.68 0.86
CA LYS A 26 -21.02 -30.97 0.43
C LYS A 26 -20.18 -30.84 -0.84
N LEU A 27 -19.36 -29.79 -0.91
CA LEU A 27 -18.43 -29.63 -2.01
C LEU A 27 -17.26 -30.59 -1.86
N ASP A 28 -16.72 -30.98 -2.99
CA ASP A 28 -15.74 -32.05 -3.10
C ASP A 28 -14.39 -31.75 -2.45
N SER A 29 -14.01 -30.47 -2.36
CA SER A 29 -12.66 -30.11 -1.92
C SER A 29 -12.63 -28.83 -1.09
N PRO A 30 -12.89 -28.93 0.23
CA PRO A 30 -12.71 -27.82 1.18
C PRO A 30 -11.31 -27.20 1.14
N PHE A 31 -10.31 -27.99 0.74
CA PHE A 31 -8.93 -27.55 0.51
C PHE A 31 -8.84 -26.36 -0.46
N TYR A 32 -9.63 -26.37 -1.54
CA TYR A 32 -9.58 -25.30 -2.55
C TYR A 32 -10.28 -24.02 -2.11
N ALA A 33 -11.37 -24.14 -1.34
CA ALA A 33 -12.00 -23.01 -0.68
C ALA A 33 -11.03 -22.36 0.32
N ALA A 34 -10.33 -23.16 1.13
CA ALA A 34 -9.34 -22.68 2.09
C ALA A 34 -8.19 -21.93 1.40
N ILE A 35 -7.54 -22.53 0.39
CA ILE A 35 -6.42 -21.87 -0.31
C ILE A 35 -6.90 -20.60 -1.03
N ALA A 36 -8.09 -20.62 -1.62
CA ALA A 36 -8.66 -19.44 -2.25
C ALA A 36 -8.89 -18.30 -1.25
N ALA A 37 -9.35 -18.62 -0.04
CA ALA A 37 -9.46 -17.63 1.04
C ALA A 37 -8.09 -17.08 1.46
N VAL A 38 -7.08 -17.93 1.64
CA VAL A 38 -5.71 -17.49 2.00
C VAL A 38 -5.13 -16.54 0.96
N ILE A 39 -5.19 -16.91 -0.32
CA ILE A 39 -4.57 -16.15 -1.40
C ILE A 39 -5.34 -14.85 -1.68
N SER A 40 -6.66 -14.87 -1.52
CA SER A 40 -7.50 -13.68 -1.72
C SER A 40 -7.41 -12.71 -0.55
N MET A 41 -6.96 -13.13 0.64
CA MET A 41 -6.86 -12.24 1.81
C MET A 41 -5.63 -11.32 1.70
N GLN A 42 -5.87 -10.02 1.58
CA GLN A 42 -4.84 -8.99 1.46
C GLN A 42 -4.95 -7.94 2.58
N ASN A 43 -3.96 -7.03 2.66
CA ASN A 43 -3.97 -5.94 3.64
C ASN A 43 -5.12 -4.93 3.43
N SER A 44 -5.58 -4.79 2.19
CA SER A 44 -6.69 -3.91 1.78
C SER A 44 -7.87 -4.71 1.25
N VAL A 45 -9.07 -4.13 1.31
CA VAL A 45 -10.28 -4.74 0.75
C VAL A 45 -10.19 -4.72 -0.78
N THR A 46 -9.77 -3.60 -1.36
CA THR A 46 -9.46 -3.53 -2.81
C THR A 46 -8.40 -4.54 -3.22
N GLY A 47 -7.35 -4.72 -2.41
CA GLY A 47 -6.33 -5.72 -2.66
C GLY A 47 -6.92 -7.12 -2.70
N SER A 48 -7.82 -7.42 -1.76
CA SER A 48 -8.46 -8.73 -1.64
C SER A 48 -9.41 -9.00 -2.81
N TYR A 49 -10.19 -8.00 -3.19
CA TYR A 49 -11.04 -8.06 -4.38
C TYR A 49 -10.24 -8.28 -5.66
N LYS A 50 -9.13 -7.54 -5.86
CA LYS A 50 -8.26 -7.72 -7.04
C LYS A 50 -7.59 -9.10 -7.06
N ALA A 51 -7.10 -9.57 -5.92
CA ALA A 51 -6.53 -10.91 -5.80
C ALA A 51 -7.57 -11.99 -6.10
N GLY A 52 -8.77 -11.85 -5.53
CA GLY A 52 -9.91 -12.71 -5.80
C GLY A 52 -10.31 -12.73 -7.28
N LYS A 53 -10.43 -11.56 -7.92
CA LYS A 53 -10.72 -11.45 -9.36
C LYS A 53 -9.68 -12.18 -10.21
N ASN A 54 -8.39 -11.96 -9.97
CA ASN A 54 -7.34 -12.66 -10.72
C ASN A 54 -7.41 -14.17 -10.51
N ARG A 55 -7.69 -14.61 -9.27
CA ARG A 55 -7.85 -16.02 -8.95
C ARG A 55 -9.04 -16.65 -9.65
N MET A 56 -10.18 -15.95 -9.68
CA MET A 56 -11.38 -16.36 -10.41
C MET A 56 -11.09 -16.50 -11.91
N LEU A 57 -10.51 -15.47 -12.53
CA LEU A 57 -10.18 -15.48 -13.97
C LEU A 57 -9.25 -16.64 -14.31
N GLY A 58 -8.16 -16.81 -13.57
CA GLY A 58 -7.23 -17.90 -13.84
C GLY A 58 -7.84 -19.28 -13.57
N THR A 59 -8.68 -19.42 -12.53
CA THR A 59 -9.38 -20.68 -12.27
C THR A 59 -10.32 -21.05 -13.40
N ILE A 60 -11.11 -20.10 -13.92
CA ILE A 60 -12.01 -20.34 -15.05
C ILE A 60 -11.23 -20.71 -16.30
N THR A 61 -10.16 -19.98 -16.63
CA THR A 61 -9.32 -20.29 -17.81
C THR A 61 -8.65 -21.65 -17.68
N GLY A 62 -8.03 -21.94 -16.53
CA GLY A 62 -7.42 -23.24 -16.27
C GLY A 62 -8.43 -24.38 -16.27
N ALA A 63 -9.64 -24.13 -15.76
CA ALA A 63 -10.73 -25.10 -15.77
C ALA A 63 -11.25 -25.38 -17.17
N LEU A 64 -11.44 -24.35 -17.99
CA LEU A 64 -11.93 -24.49 -19.36
C LEU A 64 -10.93 -25.25 -20.25
N ILE A 65 -9.65 -24.86 -20.22
CA ILE A 65 -8.61 -25.55 -20.99
C ILE A 65 -8.32 -26.94 -20.42
N GLY A 66 -8.41 -27.09 -19.10
CA GLY A 66 -8.25 -28.39 -18.43
C GLY A 66 -9.35 -29.36 -18.85
N LEU A 67 -10.60 -28.90 -18.85
CA LEU A 67 -11.75 -29.66 -19.30
C LEU A 67 -11.58 -30.15 -20.75
N THR A 68 -11.19 -29.26 -21.66
CA THR A 68 -11.05 -29.62 -23.08
C THR A 68 -9.91 -30.63 -23.30
N PHE A 69 -8.75 -30.42 -22.69
CA PHE A 69 -7.58 -31.28 -22.90
C PHE A 69 -7.70 -32.63 -22.18
N SER A 70 -8.25 -32.63 -20.96
CA SER A 70 -8.46 -33.88 -20.22
C SER A 70 -9.57 -34.75 -20.82
N SER A 71 -10.47 -34.17 -21.62
CA SER A 71 -11.45 -34.94 -22.41
C SER A 71 -10.82 -35.62 -23.63
N ILE A 72 -9.64 -35.19 -24.08
CA ILE A 72 -8.90 -35.80 -25.19
C ILE A 72 -8.04 -36.96 -24.68
N SER A 73 -7.10 -36.66 -23.77
CA SER A 73 -6.21 -37.66 -23.18
C SER A 73 -5.69 -37.14 -21.83
N PRO A 74 -6.35 -37.49 -20.71
CA PRO A 74 -5.88 -37.10 -19.38
C PRO A 74 -4.52 -37.75 -19.11
N ASN A 75 -3.71 -37.15 -18.22
CA ASN A 75 -2.34 -37.58 -17.90
C ASN A 75 -1.32 -37.56 -19.06
N ASN A 76 -1.67 -37.06 -20.26
CA ASN A 76 -0.73 -36.98 -21.38
C ASN A 76 0.28 -35.81 -21.19
N PRO A 77 1.59 -36.08 -21.07
CA PRO A 77 2.58 -35.03 -20.82
C PRO A 77 2.70 -33.99 -21.94
N PHE A 78 2.53 -34.40 -23.20
CA PHE A 78 2.61 -33.49 -24.36
C PHE A 78 1.40 -32.54 -24.39
N LEU A 79 0.20 -33.04 -24.10
CA LEU A 79 -0.99 -32.19 -23.96
C LEU A 79 -0.88 -31.24 -22.77
N CYS A 80 -0.27 -31.67 -21.66
CA CYS A 80 0.02 -30.78 -20.54
C CYS A 80 0.93 -29.60 -20.95
N GLY A 81 2.03 -29.88 -21.66
CA GLY A 81 2.93 -28.84 -22.16
C GLY A 81 2.23 -27.87 -23.12
N LEU A 82 1.50 -28.41 -24.09
CA LEU A 82 0.74 -27.61 -25.06
C LEU A 82 -0.32 -26.74 -24.38
N GLY A 83 -1.07 -27.29 -23.41
CA GLY A 83 -2.09 -26.56 -22.68
C GLY A 83 -1.53 -25.41 -21.85
N ILE A 84 -0.35 -25.58 -21.23
CA ILE A 84 0.34 -24.49 -20.51
C ILE A 84 0.70 -23.35 -21.48
N ILE A 85 1.25 -23.66 -22.66
CA ILE A 85 1.59 -22.65 -23.67
C ILE A 85 0.34 -21.86 -24.07
N ILE A 86 -0.77 -22.56 -24.34
CA ILE A 86 -2.05 -21.93 -24.71
C ILE A 86 -2.59 -21.05 -23.58
N ILE A 87 -2.56 -21.52 -22.33
CA ILE A 87 -3.01 -20.73 -21.18
C ILE A 87 -2.19 -19.45 -21.02
N ILE A 88 -0.86 -19.55 -21.09
CA ILE A 88 0.03 -18.40 -20.99
C ILE A 88 -0.29 -17.41 -22.12
N TYR A 89 -0.43 -17.90 -23.35
CA TYR A 89 -0.76 -17.07 -24.51
C TYR A 89 -2.11 -16.33 -24.33
N ILE A 90 -3.17 -17.04 -23.94
CA ILE A 90 -4.50 -16.45 -23.70
C ILE A 90 -4.44 -15.41 -22.58
N CYS A 91 -3.80 -15.74 -21.45
CA CYS A 91 -3.70 -14.81 -20.33
C CYS A 91 -2.89 -13.56 -20.69
N ASN A 92 -1.80 -13.69 -21.47
CA ASN A 92 -1.04 -12.54 -21.97
C ASN A 92 -1.86 -11.67 -22.91
N LEU A 93 -2.59 -12.29 -23.85
CA LEU A 93 -3.47 -11.58 -24.80
C LEU A 93 -4.53 -10.74 -24.06
N LEU A 94 -5.09 -11.28 -22.98
CA LEU A 94 -6.11 -10.62 -22.15
C LEU A 94 -5.53 -9.71 -21.06
N LYS A 95 -4.19 -9.59 -20.96
CA LYS A 95 -3.46 -8.82 -19.92
C LYS A 95 -3.79 -9.30 -18.49
N TRP A 96 -3.87 -10.61 -18.32
CA TRP A 96 -4.17 -11.29 -17.05
C TRP A 96 -2.90 -11.91 -16.44
N ASP A 97 -1.79 -11.15 -16.41
CA ASP A 97 -0.47 -11.65 -16.00
C ASP A 97 -0.50 -12.31 -14.61
N LYS A 98 -1.28 -11.72 -13.69
CA LYS A 98 -1.44 -12.21 -12.31
C LYS A 98 -2.28 -13.49 -12.19
N SER A 99 -2.94 -13.90 -13.27
CA SER A 99 -3.79 -15.09 -13.34
C SER A 99 -3.08 -16.28 -13.96
N ILE A 100 -1.94 -16.09 -14.65
CA ILE A 100 -1.22 -17.13 -15.40
C ILE A 100 -0.86 -18.32 -14.50
N SER A 101 -0.18 -18.06 -13.38
CA SER A 101 0.30 -19.13 -12.50
C SER A 101 -0.85 -19.96 -11.94
N ILE A 102 -1.95 -19.32 -11.53
CA ILE A 102 -3.10 -20.05 -10.98
C ILE A 102 -3.87 -20.79 -12.08
N ALA A 103 -3.97 -20.24 -13.29
CA ALA A 103 -4.56 -20.93 -14.43
C ALA A 103 -3.78 -22.22 -14.76
N CYS A 104 -2.45 -22.15 -14.79
CA CYS A 104 -1.59 -23.33 -14.98
C CYS A 104 -1.79 -24.35 -13.87
N ILE A 105 -1.79 -23.94 -12.59
CA ILE A 105 -2.01 -24.85 -11.45
C ILE A 105 -3.36 -25.56 -11.55
N VAL A 106 -4.43 -24.83 -11.89
CA VAL A 106 -5.77 -25.42 -12.02
C VAL A 106 -5.84 -26.39 -13.19
N PHE A 107 -5.30 -25.98 -14.36
CA PHE A 107 -5.19 -26.84 -15.53
C PHE A 107 -4.43 -28.14 -15.24
N THR A 108 -3.22 -28.05 -14.67
CA THR A 108 -2.40 -29.21 -14.33
C THR A 108 -3.10 -30.11 -13.30
N GLY A 109 -3.77 -29.50 -12.31
CA GLY A 109 -4.56 -30.23 -11.34
C GLY A 109 -5.74 -30.99 -11.96
N ILE A 110 -6.32 -30.50 -13.05
CA ILE A 110 -7.37 -31.21 -13.80
C ILE A 110 -6.74 -32.30 -14.67
N MET A 111 -5.64 -32.03 -15.36
CA MET A 111 -4.99 -33.01 -16.22
C MET A 111 -4.47 -34.24 -15.48
N ILE A 112 -4.04 -34.08 -14.22
CA ILE A 112 -3.32 -35.12 -13.47
C ILE A 112 -4.15 -35.74 -12.33
N ASN A 113 -5.03 -34.99 -11.68
CA ASN A 113 -5.74 -35.47 -10.48
C ASN A 113 -7.17 -35.94 -10.75
N LEU A 114 -7.49 -36.36 -11.98
CA LEU A 114 -8.78 -36.97 -12.31
C LEU A 114 -8.83 -38.41 -11.78
N THR A 115 -9.31 -38.56 -10.55
CA THR A 115 -9.63 -39.87 -9.96
C THR A 115 -11.15 -40.04 -9.83
N ASN A 116 -11.71 -41.05 -10.50
CA ASN A 116 -13.10 -41.50 -10.39
C ASN A 116 -14.19 -40.43 -10.61
N LYS A 117 -13.86 -39.32 -11.28
CA LYS A 117 -14.77 -38.20 -11.56
C LYS A 117 -14.64 -37.75 -13.00
N THR A 118 -15.74 -37.26 -13.59
CA THR A 118 -15.69 -36.70 -14.94
C THR A 118 -14.92 -35.37 -14.94
N PRO A 119 -14.18 -35.05 -16.01
CA PRO A 119 -13.54 -33.75 -16.19
C PRO A 119 -14.46 -32.55 -15.92
N LEU A 120 -15.70 -32.64 -16.38
CA LEU A 120 -16.71 -31.60 -16.22
C LEU A 120 -17.08 -31.40 -14.74
N TYR A 121 -17.42 -32.49 -14.06
CA TYR A 121 -17.79 -32.46 -12.65
C TYR A 121 -16.66 -31.88 -11.79
N TYR A 122 -15.44 -32.39 -11.97
CA TYR A 122 -14.28 -31.91 -11.23
C TYR A 122 -14.00 -30.41 -11.49
N SER A 123 -14.07 -29.96 -12.75
CA SER A 123 -13.82 -28.56 -13.13
C SER A 123 -14.86 -27.60 -12.56
N ILE A 124 -16.14 -27.99 -12.52
CA ILE A 124 -17.22 -27.20 -11.91
C ILE A 124 -17.01 -27.07 -10.40
N HIS A 125 -16.81 -28.19 -9.70
CA HIS A 125 -16.61 -28.17 -8.24
C HIS A 125 -15.36 -27.39 -7.86
N ARG A 126 -14.26 -27.56 -8.60
CA ARG A 126 -13.01 -26.78 -8.46
C ARG A 126 -13.25 -25.27 -8.51
N THR A 127 -14.09 -24.86 -9.44
CA THR A 127 -14.46 -23.47 -9.66
C THR A 127 -15.30 -22.99 -8.48
N LEU A 128 -16.39 -23.68 -8.15
CA LEU A 128 -17.28 -23.32 -7.04
C LEU A 128 -16.56 -23.19 -5.69
N ASP A 129 -15.69 -24.15 -5.33
CA ASP A 129 -14.88 -24.09 -4.11
C ASP A 129 -14.03 -22.82 -4.06
N THR A 130 -13.38 -22.50 -5.19
CA THR A 130 -12.54 -21.31 -5.29
C THR A 130 -13.37 -20.02 -5.14
N PHE A 131 -14.57 -19.98 -5.71
CA PHE A 131 -15.48 -18.85 -5.59
C PHE A 131 -15.90 -18.61 -4.14
N ILE A 132 -16.26 -19.66 -3.40
CA ILE A 132 -16.63 -19.54 -1.98
C ILE A 132 -15.47 -18.97 -1.17
N GLY A 133 -14.26 -19.49 -1.37
CA GLY A 133 -13.07 -18.98 -0.69
C GLY A 133 -12.82 -17.49 -0.95
N ILE A 134 -12.95 -17.07 -2.22
CA ILE A 134 -12.80 -15.67 -2.63
C ILE A 134 -13.86 -14.79 -1.95
N ILE A 135 -15.13 -15.17 -2.05
CA ILE A 135 -16.26 -14.39 -1.51
C ILE A 135 -16.08 -14.21 0.00
N VAL A 136 -15.88 -15.30 0.73
CA VAL A 136 -15.71 -15.29 2.19
C VAL A 136 -14.52 -14.41 2.60
N SER A 137 -13.38 -14.54 1.91
CA SER A 137 -12.20 -13.71 2.19
C SER A 137 -12.47 -12.22 1.98
N VAL A 138 -13.16 -11.84 0.90
CA VAL A 138 -13.48 -10.43 0.62
C VAL A 138 -14.46 -9.89 1.67
N LEU A 139 -15.51 -10.64 1.99
CA LEU A 139 -16.51 -10.26 2.99
C LEU A 139 -15.88 -10.08 4.38
N ILE A 140 -15.03 -11.00 4.81
CA ILE A 140 -14.36 -10.89 6.11
C ILE A 140 -13.42 -9.69 6.13
N ASN A 141 -12.68 -9.43 5.04
CA ASN A 141 -11.80 -8.27 5.04
C ASN A 141 -12.57 -6.94 5.07
N MET A 142 -13.75 -6.93 4.46
CA MET A 142 -14.68 -5.81 4.45
C MET A 142 -15.32 -5.56 5.82
N PHE A 143 -15.86 -6.59 6.48
CA PHE A 143 -16.67 -6.41 7.68
C PHE A 143 -15.91 -6.53 8.99
N ILE A 144 -14.88 -7.37 9.05
CA ILE A 144 -14.12 -7.59 10.29
C ILE A 144 -12.98 -6.58 10.32
N LYS A 145 -13.10 -5.52 11.13
CA LYS A 145 -12.07 -4.48 11.35
C LYS A 145 -11.41 -4.00 10.03
N PRO A 146 -12.15 -3.31 9.15
CA PRO A 146 -11.62 -2.84 7.88
C PRO A 146 -10.36 -1.98 8.06
N PRO A 147 -9.47 -1.93 7.06
CA PRO A 147 -8.25 -1.14 7.14
C PRO A 147 -8.58 0.35 7.28
N VAL A 148 -8.24 0.94 8.43
CA VAL A 148 -8.50 2.36 8.72
C VAL A 148 -7.28 3.18 8.31
N TYR A 149 -7.21 3.57 7.04
CA TYR A 149 -6.12 4.40 6.52
C TYR A 149 -6.24 5.85 6.98
N GLU A 150 -7.46 6.33 7.19
CA GLU A 150 -7.76 7.73 7.46
C GLU A 150 -7.12 8.19 8.76
N LYS A 151 -7.27 7.39 9.82
CA LYS A 151 -6.61 7.63 11.11
C LYS A 151 -5.10 7.62 10.97
N GLN A 152 -4.54 6.70 10.18
CA GLN A 152 -3.09 6.61 9.98
C GLN A 152 -2.53 7.81 9.22
N ILE A 153 -3.26 8.30 8.21
CA ILE A 153 -2.91 9.50 7.44
C ILE A 153 -2.92 10.73 8.34
N VAL A 154 -3.98 10.93 9.13
CA VAL A 154 -4.10 12.07 10.05
C VAL A 154 -2.97 12.05 11.09
N ILE A 155 -2.68 10.89 11.70
CA ILE A 155 -1.58 10.74 12.65
C ILE A 155 -0.23 10.99 11.96
N GLY A 156 -0.03 10.48 10.74
CA GLY A 156 1.16 10.70 9.94
C GLY A 156 1.41 12.18 9.68
N CYS A 157 0.41 12.92 9.19
CA CYS A 157 0.48 14.36 8.99
C CYS A 157 0.82 15.10 10.28
N LYS A 158 0.10 14.82 11.38
CA LYS A 158 0.36 15.45 12.70
C LYS A 158 1.78 15.19 13.20
N THR A 159 2.28 13.97 13.01
CA THR A 159 3.64 13.58 13.41
C THR A 159 4.70 14.32 12.60
N ILE A 160 4.54 14.39 11.28
CA ILE A 160 5.47 15.09 10.39
C ILE A 160 5.49 16.59 10.68
N VAL A 161 4.32 17.21 10.90
CA VAL A 161 4.25 18.63 11.29
C VAL A 161 4.95 18.90 12.62
N LYS A 162 4.81 18.00 13.60
CA LYS A 162 5.56 18.09 14.86
C LYS A 162 7.08 17.98 14.66
N HIS A 163 7.52 17.17 13.70
CA HIS A 163 8.94 17.12 13.34
C HIS A 163 9.39 18.43 12.67
N PHE A 164 8.60 18.99 11.76
CA PHE A 164 8.89 20.28 11.14
C PHE A 164 8.82 21.48 12.09
N SER A 165 8.13 21.36 13.23
CA SER A 165 8.17 22.38 14.27
C SER A 165 9.44 22.34 15.14
N LYS A 166 10.31 21.31 14.99
CA LYS A 166 11.51 21.13 15.82
C LYS A 166 12.79 21.01 15.00
N ILE A 167 12.83 20.10 14.01
CA ILE A 167 14.05 19.75 13.27
C ILE A 167 14.69 20.96 12.59
N PRO A 168 13.96 21.85 11.87
CA PRO A 168 14.57 23.01 11.27
C PRO A 168 15.25 23.91 12.32
N THR A 169 14.63 24.13 13.47
CA THR A 169 15.18 24.99 14.53
C THR A 169 16.47 24.41 15.11
N GLU A 170 16.45 23.13 15.49
CA GLU A 170 17.61 22.42 16.01
C GLU A 170 18.79 22.48 15.02
N LYS A 171 18.51 22.33 13.73
CA LYS A 171 19.55 22.21 12.70
C LYS A 171 20.04 23.54 12.15
N ILE A 172 19.11 24.46 11.85
CA ILE A 172 19.39 25.71 11.13
C ILE A 172 19.77 26.83 12.11
N TYR A 173 19.11 26.89 13.26
CA TYR A 173 19.31 27.94 14.25
C TYR A 173 20.33 27.52 15.32
N PHE A 174 20.15 26.34 15.92
CA PHE A 174 21.06 25.85 16.98
C PHE A 174 22.26 25.03 16.45
N HIS A 175 22.33 24.77 15.15
CA HIS A 175 23.40 23.96 14.52
C HIS A 175 23.61 22.56 15.13
N HIS A 176 22.59 22.00 15.76
CA HIS A 176 22.63 20.64 16.30
C HIS A 176 22.56 19.60 15.19
N LYS A 177 23.32 18.51 15.36
CA LYS A 177 23.22 17.33 14.49
C LYS A 177 21.91 16.60 14.76
N VAL A 178 21.05 16.54 13.74
CA VAL A 178 19.75 15.85 13.80
C VAL A 178 19.63 14.87 12.65
N ASP A 179 19.35 13.61 12.97
CA ASP A 179 19.06 12.57 11.97
C ASP A 179 17.69 12.79 11.33
N ILE A 180 17.71 13.11 10.03
CA ILE A 180 16.50 13.33 9.22
C ILE A 180 16.00 12.06 8.51
N LYS A 181 16.72 10.92 8.57
CA LYS A 181 16.31 9.67 7.91
C LYS A 181 14.96 9.18 8.43
N LYS A 182 14.73 9.31 9.75
CA LYS A 182 13.44 8.97 10.37
C LYS A 182 12.28 9.78 9.80
N LEU A 183 12.50 11.07 9.54
CA LEU A 183 11.50 11.95 8.94
C LEU A 183 11.17 11.49 7.51
N LYS A 184 12.16 11.13 6.70
CA LYS A 184 11.91 10.60 5.35
C LYS A 184 11.06 9.34 5.36
N ASN A 185 11.38 8.41 6.26
CA ASN A 185 10.63 7.17 6.41
C ASN A 185 9.16 7.44 6.80
N GLN A 186 8.91 8.42 7.66
CA GLN A 186 7.54 8.82 8.01
C GLN A 186 6.78 9.45 6.83
N ILE A 187 7.44 10.30 6.03
CA ILE A 187 6.84 10.89 4.82
C ILE A 187 6.49 9.80 3.81
N ASN A 188 7.41 8.88 3.54
CA ASN A 188 7.17 7.76 2.62
C ASN A 188 6.03 6.84 3.11
N ASN A 189 5.97 6.56 4.42
CA ASN A 189 4.88 5.78 5.00
C ASN A 189 3.52 6.48 4.87
N LEU A 190 3.47 7.81 5.08
CA LEU A 190 2.26 8.61 4.86
C LEU A 190 1.81 8.53 3.39
N GLU A 191 2.74 8.70 2.45
CA GLU A 191 2.47 8.63 1.01
C GLU A 191 1.95 7.26 0.58
N ASN A 192 2.54 6.18 1.10
CA ASN A 192 2.08 4.81 0.86
C ASN A 192 0.66 4.60 1.40
N ASN A 193 0.37 5.05 2.62
CA ASN A 193 -0.95 4.97 3.22
C ASN A 193 -1.99 5.78 2.45
N PHE A 194 -1.63 6.98 1.99
CA PHE A 194 -2.50 7.82 1.17
C PHE A 194 -2.79 7.18 -0.19
N ASN A 195 -1.79 6.61 -0.85
CA ASN A 195 -1.97 5.89 -2.11
C ASN A 195 -2.83 4.63 -1.95
N ALA A 196 -2.73 3.94 -0.80
CA ALA A 196 -3.61 2.83 -0.47
C ALA A 196 -5.05 3.31 -0.25
N TYR A 197 -5.25 4.38 0.53
CA TYR A 197 -6.55 5.01 0.76
C TYR A 197 -7.24 5.44 -0.54
N LYS A 198 -6.53 6.07 -1.48
CA LYS A 198 -7.11 6.49 -2.78
C LYS A 198 -7.65 5.30 -3.58
N LYS A 199 -7.05 4.13 -3.44
CA LYS A 199 -7.43 2.89 -4.12
C LYS A 199 -8.46 2.08 -3.34
N GLU A 200 -8.72 2.41 -2.09
CA GLU A 200 -9.61 1.64 -1.23
C GLU A 200 -11.07 1.83 -1.66
N ILE A 201 -11.80 0.72 -1.83
CA ILE A 201 -13.22 0.74 -2.23
C ILE A 201 -14.08 1.19 -1.04
N LEU A 202 -13.69 0.81 0.18
CA LEU A 202 -14.40 1.16 1.40
C LEU A 202 -13.64 2.25 2.15
N LYS A 203 -14.08 3.48 1.98
CA LYS A 203 -13.60 4.63 2.76
C LYS A 203 -14.56 4.84 3.92
N THR A 204 -14.05 4.70 5.15
CA THR A 204 -14.84 4.90 6.38
C THR A 204 -15.03 6.38 6.67
N LYS A 205 -14.08 7.23 6.25
CA LYS A 205 -14.18 8.68 6.29
C LYS A 205 -13.68 9.27 4.98
N ASN A 206 -14.39 10.28 4.48
CA ASN A 206 -13.92 11.06 3.33
C ASN A 206 -12.89 12.08 3.79
N LEU A 207 -11.62 11.78 3.51
CA LEU A 207 -10.54 12.76 3.56
C LEU A 207 -10.54 13.63 2.31
N ASP A 208 -10.21 14.92 2.48
CA ASP A 208 -9.96 15.86 1.40
C ASP A 208 -8.64 15.48 0.69
N GLU A 209 -8.75 14.73 -0.41
CA GLU A 209 -7.60 14.17 -1.14
C GLU A 209 -6.69 15.27 -1.70
N ASN A 210 -7.24 16.41 -2.10
CA ASN A 210 -6.47 17.55 -2.59
C ASN A 210 -5.63 18.15 -1.46
N TYR A 211 -6.26 18.40 -0.31
CA TYR A 211 -5.56 18.90 0.87
C TYR A 211 -4.42 17.97 1.32
N ILE A 212 -4.67 16.66 1.42
CA ILE A 212 -3.62 15.70 1.80
C ILE A 212 -2.49 15.65 0.76
N SER A 213 -2.82 15.74 -0.53
CA SER A 213 -1.82 15.79 -1.61
C SER A 213 -0.93 17.04 -1.50
N ILE A 214 -1.52 18.20 -1.19
CA ILE A 214 -0.78 19.46 -0.96
C ILE A 214 0.16 19.31 0.24
N LEU A 215 -0.30 18.73 1.35
CA LEU A 215 0.54 18.48 2.52
C LEU A 215 1.73 17.57 2.20
N ILE A 216 1.49 16.43 1.53
CA ILE A 216 2.57 15.49 1.15
C ILE A 216 3.59 16.18 0.24
N LYS A 217 3.13 17.01 -0.71
CA LYS A 217 4.00 17.81 -1.57
C LYS A 217 4.88 18.76 -0.74
N LEU A 218 4.30 19.53 0.15
CA LEU A 218 5.02 20.46 1.04
C LEU A 218 6.01 19.71 1.95
N PHE A 219 5.63 18.54 2.47
CA PHE A 219 6.51 17.70 3.29
C PHE A 219 7.73 17.21 2.51
N ASN A 220 7.52 16.67 1.30
CA ASN A 220 8.62 16.20 0.46
C ASN A 220 9.54 17.37 0.05
N GLN A 221 8.99 18.51 -0.36
CA GLN A 221 9.79 19.69 -0.71
C GLN A 221 10.62 20.19 0.48
N THR A 222 10.01 20.31 1.66
CA THR A 222 10.71 20.74 2.89
C THR A 222 11.83 19.77 3.27
N TYR A 223 11.56 18.46 3.21
CA TYR A 223 12.56 17.43 3.45
C TYR A 223 13.73 17.53 2.46
N THR A 224 13.46 17.73 1.17
CA THR A 224 14.51 17.88 0.15
C THR A 224 15.45 19.02 0.51
N HIS A 225 14.94 20.22 0.83
CA HIS A 225 15.79 21.33 1.22
C HIS A 225 16.54 21.06 2.55
N LEU A 226 15.91 20.38 3.52
CA LEU A 226 16.61 19.95 4.76
C LEU A 226 17.74 18.95 4.49
N SER A 227 17.59 18.07 3.50
CA SER A 227 18.64 17.11 3.13
C SER A 227 19.84 17.78 2.46
N PHE A 228 19.62 18.86 1.70
CA PHE A 228 20.72 19.69 1.21
C PHE A 228 21.45 20.39 2.36
N ILE A 229 20.70 20.94 3.32
CA ILE A 229 21.29 21.52 4.54
C ILE A 229 22.08 20.46 5.34
N ASP A 230 21.57 19.23 5.44
CA ASP A 230 22.28 18.12 6.10
C ASP A 230 23.60 17.76 5.40
N ALA A 231 23.65 17.85 4.08
CA ALA A 231 24.84 17.54 3.29
C ALA A 231 25.91 18.64 3.39
N ILE A 232 25.52 19.87 3.73
CA ILE A 232 26.46 20.97 3.98
C ILE A 232 27.07 20.75 5.37
N ASN A 233 28.27 20.15 5.40
CA ASN A 233 28.99 19.81 6.63
C ASN A 233 29.64 21.01 7.35
N ASN A 234 29.50 22.22 6.80
CA ASN A 234 30.13 23.42 7.36
C ASN A 234 29.12 24.24 8.17
N LYS A 235 29.61 24.98 9.14
CA LYS A 235 28.81 25.99 9.84
C LYS A 235 28.51 27.12 8.85
N CYS A 236 27.23 27.31 8.53
CA CYS A 236 26.74 28.37 7.67
C CYS A 236 25.89 29.35 8.46
N GLU A 237 25.88 30.60 8.02
CA GLU A 237 25.17 31.68 8.70
C GLU A 237 23.90 32.04 7.92
N LEU A 238 22.83 32.39 8.63
CA LEU A 238 21.63 32.96 8.00
C LEU A 238 21.96 34.35 7.48
N ASN A 239 21.23 34.86 6.49
CA ASN A 239 21.23 36.28 6.20
C ASN A 239 20.14 36.97 7.03
N ASN A 240 20.23 38.30 7.17
CA ASN A 240 19.28 39.08 7.97
C ASN A 240 17.81 38.77 7.63
N LYS A 241 17.48 38.62 6.33
CA LYS A 241 16.11 38.32 5.88
C LYS A 241 15.62 36.95 6.37
N ASN A 242 16.43 35.91 6.25
CA ASN A 242 16.07 34.57 6.68
C ASN A 242 16.08 34.45 8.19
N TYR A 243 17.05 35.08 8.87
CA TYR A 243 17.11 35.13 10.33
C TYR A 243 15.81 35.69 10.91
N GLU A 244 15.38 36.87 10.45
CA GLU A 244 14.14 37.49 10.93
C GLU A 244 12.90 36.65 10.63
N ARG A 245 12.78 36.09 9.42
CA ARG A 245 11.65 35.22 9.09
C ARG A 245 11.63 33.95 9.94
N PHE A 246 12.78 33.33 10.17
CA PHE A 246 12.90 32.10 10.95
C PHE A 246 12.59 32.35 12.43
N LYS A 247 13.14 33.43 12.99
CA LYS A 247 12.85 33.92 14.34
C LYS A 247 11.35 34.16 14.54
N ASN A 248 10.71 34.88 13.63
CA ASN A 248 9.27 35.12 13.68
C ASN A 248 8.43 33.85 13.52
N LEU A 249 8.85 32.93 12.66
CA LEU A 249 8.15 31.67 12.43
C LEU A 249 8.15 30.77 13.67
N TYR A 250 9.22 30.79 14.47
CA TYR A 250 9.40 29.91 15.62
C TYR A 250 9.34 30.60 16.98
N HIS A 251 9.16 31.93 17.02
CA HIS A 251 9.20 32.74 18.23
C HIS A 251 10.50 32.55 19.04
N LEU A 252 11.64 32.62 18.34
CA LEU A 252 12.96 32.41 18.92
C LEU A 252 13.50 33.67 19.62
N PRO A 253 14.39 33.51 20.62
CA PRO A 253 15.06 34.64 21.25
C PRO A 253 15.94 35.40 20.25
N GLU A 254 16.33 36.61 20.63
CA GLU A 254 17.25 37.43 19.85
C GLU A 254 18.68 37.05 20.24
N GLU A 255 19.46 36.56 19.28
CA GLU A 255 20.87 36.18 19.45
C GLU A 255 21.77 37.02 18.54
N PRO A 256 23.02 37.31 18.95
CA PRO A 256 23.98 38.04 18.12
C PRO A 256 24.15 37.33 16.78
N HIS A 257 23.86 38.07 15.70
CA HIS A 257 23.93 37.55 14.35
C HIS A 257 24.96 38.35 13.55
N GLN A 258 25.96 37.65 13.02
CA GLN A 258 26.84 38.13 11.98
C GLN A 258 26.65 37.28 10.71
N TYR A 259 26.66 37.92 9.54
CA TYR A 259 26.56 37.27 8.24
C TYR A 259 27.76 37.65 7.39
N ASP A 260 28.53 36.65 6.96
CA ASP A 260 29.54 36.80 5.92
C ASP A 260 29.04 36.29 4.56
N GLU A 261 29.17 37.11 3.52
CA GLU A 261 28.71 36.75 2.18
C GLU A 261 29.74 35.90 1.44
N ASN A 262 29.48 34.59 1.39
CA ASN A 262 30.26 33.64 0.61
C ASN A 262 29.36 32.67 -0.16
N ASN A 263 29.92 32.00 -1.17
CA ASN A 263 29.17 31.10 -2.06
C ASN A 263 28.39 30.02 -1.29
N LEU A 264 28.94 29.51 -0.19
CA LEU A 264 28.30 28.47 0.61
C LEU A 264 27.11 29.02 1.40
N ASN A 265 27.27 30.18 2.02
CA ASN A 265 26.22 30.89 2.74
C ASN A 265 25.07 31.32 1.79
N VAL A 266 25.37 31.73 0.55
CA VAL A 266 24.35 32.04 -0.47
C VAL A 266 23.49 30.81 -0.78
N VAL A 267 24.12 29.67 -1.05
CA VAL A 267 23.41 28.40 -1.33
C VAL A 267 22.62 27.94 -0.11
N TYR A 268 23.23 27.96 1.08
CA TYR A 268 22.57 27.62 2.33
C TYR A 268 21.31 28.45 2.55
N ASN A 269 21.40 29.78 2.40
CA ASN A 269 20.27 30.68 2.58
C ASN A 269 19.17 30.52 1.52
N TYR A 270 19.50 30.08 0.31
CA TYR A 270 18.48 29.69 -0.67
C TYR A 270 17.63 28.53 -0.15
N HIS A 271 18.27 27.46 0.35
CA HIS A 271 17.55 26.30 0.88
C HIS A 271 16.75 26.66 2.14
N VAL A 272 17.31 27.46 3.05
CA VAL A 272 16.59 27.95 4.23
C VAL A 272 15.36 28.77 3.84
N SER A 273 15.47 29.69 2.88
CA SER A 273 14.35 30.51 2.42
C SER A 273 13.20 29.66 1.87
N LYS A 274 13.51 28.59 1.14
CA LYS A 274 12.51 27.62 0.65
C LYS A 274 11.88 26.80 1.76
N ILE A 275 12.65 26.38 2.77
CA ILE A 275 12.11 25.72 3.97
C ILE A 275 11.12 26.65 4.68
N ILE A 276 11.51 27.89 4.96
CA ILE A 276 10.65 28.88 5.62
C ILE A 276 9.35 29.06 4.83
N TYR A 277 9.43 29.28 3.52
CA TYR A 277 8.26 29.45 2.66
C TYR A 277 7.31 28.25 2.72
N ASN A 278 7.85 27.02 2.68
CA ASN A 278 7.02 25.81 2.76
C ASN A 278 6.38 25.68 4.15
N LEU A 279 7.07 26.05 5.22
CA LEU A 279 6.55 26.01 6.59
C LEU A 279 5.48 27.07 6.85
N GLU A 280 5.65 28.28 6.32
CA GLU A 280 4.64 29.34 6.32
C GLU A 280 3.38 28.85 5.57
N SER A 281 3.57 28.24 4.41
CA SER A 281 2.49 27.64 3.62
C SER A 281 1.78 26.51 4.38
N LEU A 282 2.55 25.62 5.04
CA LEU A 282 2.01 24.56 5.90
C LEU A 282 1.19 25.13 7.06
N LYS A 283 1.64 26.21 7.72
CA LYS A 283 0.88 26.87 8.80
C LYS A 283 -0.44 27.45 8.28
N LYS A 284 -0.43 28.08 7.10
CA LYS A 284 -1.64 28.61 6.46
C LYS A 284 -2.65 27.50 6.18
N GLU A 285 -2.20 26.45 5.48
CA GLU A 285 -3.02 25.27 5.16
C GLU A 285 -3.60 24.60 6.41
N TYR A 286 -2.78 24.45 7.47
CA TYR A 286 -3.25 23.88 8.74
C TYR A 286 -4.24 24.77 9.46
N LYS A 287 -4.12 26.10 9.40
CA LYS A 287 -5.05 27.03 10.05
C LYS A 287 -6.41 27.01 9.35
N GLU A 288 -6.40 27.00 8.02
CA GLU A 288 -7.61 26.98 7.18
C GLU A 288 -8.36 25.63 7.27
N ASN A 289 -7.63 24.51 7.39
CA ASN A 289 -8.23 23.18 7.35
C ASN A 289 -8.19 22.40 8.69
N LYS A 290 -7.80 23.04 9.81
CA LYS A 290 -7.71 22.43 11.18
C LYS A 290 -9.00 21.70 11.59
N LEU A 291 -10.15 22.22 11.15
CA LEU A 291 -11.48 21.68 11.46
C LEU A 291 -11.81 20.39 10.70
N LYS A 292 -11.15 20.11 9.57
CA LYS A 292 -11.40 18.90 8.76
C LYS A 292 -10.63 17.66 9.28
N LEU A 293 -9.51 17.85 9.97
CA LEU A 293 -8.68 16.77 10.54
C LEU A 293 -9.12 16.33 11.95
N ASN A 294 -10.04 17.05 12.59
CA ASN A 294 -10.51 16.80 13.96
C ASN A 294 -11.95 16.24 14.03
N LYS A 295 -12.63 16.05 12.89
CA LYS A 295 -13.93 15.37 12.79
C LYS A 295 -13.76 13.89 12.42
#